data_AF-A0A4Y2P7F0-F1
#
_entry.id   AF-A0A4Y2P7F0-F1
#
_cell.length_a   1.000
_cell.length_b   1.000
_cell.length_c   1.000
_cell.angle_alpha   90.00
_cell.angle_beta   90.00
_cell.angle_gamma   90.00
#
_symmetry.space_group_name_H-M   'P 1'
#
loop_
_entity.id
_entity.type
_entity.pdbx_description
1 polymer ?
#
loop_
_entity_poly.entity_id
_entity_poly.type
_entity_poly.pdbx_seq_one_letter_code
_entity_poly.pdbx_strand_id
1 'polypeptide(L)'
;MLCVKFQNEGFVVKQVEEYADYLIIKSALEIEKRSQCVVVVGEDIDLLVIIAASTNSENIFFLEAGEDEIYQCSELQQVVNILRDENACPYDIVEAGQKVLIALYGRKKSEEIRDSLIFKLFQKSLVKNNFILVFLPPTTAVAREHSLRAYLQFNIGVDLPKGP
;
A
#
# COMPACT_ATOMS: atom_id res chain seq x y z
N MET A 1 23.78 2.93 -13.60
CA MET A 1 22.59 2.22 -13.07
C MET A 1 22.19 2.87 -11.75
N LEU A 2 20.89 3.00 -11.47
CA LEU A 2 20.40 3.70 -10.26
C LEU A 2 20.92 3.04 -8.96
N CYS A 3 20.98 1.71 -8.92
CA CYS A 3 21.53 0.96 -7.80
C CYS A 3 22.97 1.35 -7.44
N VAL A 4 23.83 1.59 -8.44
CA VAL A 4 25.24 1.95 -8.24
C VAL A 4 25.34 3.34 -7.60
N LYS A 5 24.45 4.27 -7.97
CA LYS A 5 24.41 5.61 -7.36
C LYS A 5 24.04 5.50 -5.87
N PHE A 6 23.00 4.75 -5.53
CA PHE A 6 22.61 4.55 -4.14
C PHE A 6 23.71 3.84 -3.32
N GLN A 7 24.37 2.84 -3.89
CA GLN A 7 25.50 2.16 -3.24
C GLN A 7 26.67 3.11 -2.99
N ASN A 8 26.98 4.00 -3.93
CA ASN A 8 28.04 5.00 -3.78
C ASN A 8 27.73 6.02 -2.68
N GLU A 9 26.45 6.32 -2.44
CA GLU A 9 25.97 7.16 -1.33
C GLU A 9 25.85 6.37 0.00
N GLY A 10 26.30 5.12 0.04
CA GLY A 10 26.33 4.30 1.26
C GLY A 10 25.02 3.58 1.60
N PHE A 11 24.03 3.61 0.71
CA PHE A 11 22.76 2.90 0.93
C PHE A 11 22.90 1.41 0.62
N VAL A 12 22.22 0.58 1.43
CA VAL A 12 22.02 -0.84 1.12
C VAL A 12 20.96 -0.96 0.04
N VAL A 13 21.32 -1.57 -1.09
CA VAL A 13 20.41 -1.79 -2.21
C VAL A 13 20.11 -3.28 -2.34
N LYS A 14 18.82 -3.63 -2.31
CA LYS A 14 18.31 -4.97 -2.65
C LYS A 14 17.63 -4.88 -4.02
N GLN A 15 17.85 -5.88 -4.87
CA GLN A 15 17.21 -6.00 -6.19
C GLN A 15 16.51 -7.36 -6.29
N VAL A 16 15.40 -7.40 -7.02
CA VAL A 16 14.63 -8.62 -7.30
C VAL A 16 14.04 -8.51 -8.68
N GLU A 17 13.79 -9.65 -9.33
CA GLU A 17 13.30 -9.71 -10.70
C GLU A 17 11.78 -9.48 -10.81
N GLU A 18 10.99 -10.00 -9.85
CA GLU A 18 9.52 -10.02 -9.98
C GLU A 18 8.75 -9.33 -8.83
N TYR A 19 9.22 -9.42 -7.58
CA TYR A 19 8.40 -9.06 -6.40
C TYR A 19 9.04 -7.97 -5.53
N ALA A 20 9.34 -6.82 -6.11
CA ALA A 20 9.97 -5.70 -5.41
C ALA A 20 9.10 -5.20 -4.24
N ASP A 21 7.80 -5.07 -4.45
CA ASP A 21 6.87 -4.52 -3.45
C ASP A 21 6.85 -5.39 -2.19
N TYR A 22 6.71 -6.70 -2.37
CA TYR A 22 6.79 -7.66 -1.26
C TYR A 22 8.14 -7.61 -0.54
N LEU A 23 9.26 -7.52 -1.27
CA LEU A 23 10.60 -7.45 -0.66
C LEU A 23 10.80 -6.16 0.16
N ILE A 24 10.22 -5.04 -0.29
CA ILE A 24 10.22 -3.77 0.45
C ILE A 24 9.48 -3.96 1.77
N ILE A 25 8.26 -4.50 1.73
CA ILE A 25 7.44 -4.67 2.93
C ILE A 25 8.06 -5.68 3.89
N LYS A 26 8.54 -6.82 3.38
CA LYS A 26 9.24 -7.82 4.19
C LYS A 26 10.47 -7.23 4.88
N SER A 27 11.24 -6.40 4.17
CA SER A 27 12.39 -5.71 4.76
C SER A 27 11.95 -4.73 5.85
N ALA A 28 10.86 -3.99 5.64
CA ALA A 28 10.31 -3.09 6.66
C ALA A 28 9.93 -3.83 7.95
N LEU A 29 9.27 -4.99 7.82
CA LEU A 29 8.90 -5.86 8.95
C LEU A 29 10.12 -6.43 9.69
N GLU A 30 11.20 -6.74 8.98
CA GLU A 30 12.44 -7.21 9.60
C GLU A 30 13.18 -6.09 10.34
N ILE A 31 13.18 -4.88 9.78
CA ILE A 31 13.81 -3.69 10.40
C ILE A 31 13.03 -3.25 11.63
N GLU A 32 11.70 -3.31 11.59
CA GLU A 32 10.82 -2.92 12.69
C GLU A 32 11.08 -3.73 13.97
N LYS A 33 11.40 -5.02 13.85
CA LYS A 33 11.81 -5.86 15.00
C LYS A 33 13.04 -5.34 15.76
N ARG A 34 13.83 -4.46 15.14
CA ARG A 34 15.07 -3.91 15.69
C ARG A 34 15.06 -2.39 15.80
N SER A 35 13.95 -1.75 15.45
CA SER A 35 13.83 -0.30 15.32
C SER A 35 12.54 0.20 15.96
N GLN A 36 12.55 1.41 16.50
CA GLN A 36 11.35 1.99 17.12
C GLN A 36 10.31 2.47 16.09
N CYS A 37 10.75 2.73 14.85
CA CYS A 37 9.91 3.25 13.78
C CYS A 37 10.52 2.88 12.42
N VAL A 38 9.67 2.55 11.45
CA VAL A 38 10.04 2.30 10.06
C VAL A 38 9.11 3.09 9.13
N VAL A 39 9.69 3.80 8.18
CA VAL A 39 8.95 4.53 7.14
C VAL A 39 9.22 3.87 5.80
N VAL A 40 8.15 3.40 5.14
CA VAL A 40 8.18 2.92 3.76
C VAL A 40 7.80 4.09 2.87
N VAL A 41 8.67 4.43 1.92
CA VAL A 41 8.46 5.53 0.98
C VAL A 41 8.20 4.96 -0.42
N GLY A 42 7.10 5.35 -1.04
CA GLY A 42 6.76 4.92 -2.40
C GLY A 42 5.49 5.57 -2.90
N GLU A 43 5.24 5.49 -4.20
CA GLU A 43 3.98 5.96 -4.83
C GLU A 43 3.03 4.80 -5.13
N ASP A 44 3.53 3.55 -5.10
CA ASP A 44 2.75 2.40 -5.52
C ASP A 44 1.72 2.03 -4.44
N ILE A 45 0.47 1.96 -4.87
CA ILE A 45 -0.66 1.58 -4.04
C ILE A 45 -0.59 0.11 -3.61
N ASP A 46 0.07 -0.73 -4.42
CA ASP A 46 0.28 -2.14 -4.11
C ASP A 46 1.13 -2.29 -2.83
N LEU A 47 2.08 -1.38 -2.57
CA LEU A 47 2.85 -1.37 -1.30
C LEU A 47 1.92 -1.20 -0.10
N LEU A 48 0.96 -0.29 -0.19
CA LEU A 48 0.06 0.04 0.90
C LEU A 48 -0.92 -1.11 1.19
N VAL A 49 -1.43 -1.75 0.14
CA VAL A 49 -2.26 -2.97 0.25
C VAL A 49 -1.44 -4.12 0.86
N ILE A 50 -0.19 -4.31 0.44
CA ILE A 50 0.69 -5.37 0.98
C ILE A 50 1.05 -5.09 2.44
N ILE A 51 1.36 -3.85 2.84
CA ILE A 51 1.65 -3.50 4.24
C ILE A 51 0.44 -3.80 5.11
N ALA A 52 -0.74 -3.34 4.70
CA ALA A 52 -1.99 -3.59 5.40
C ALA A 52 -2.21 -5.11 5.57
N ALA A 53 -2.03 -5.88 4.50
CA ALA A 53 -2.13 -7.34 4.55
C ALA A 53 -1.08 -7.97 5.49
N SER A 54 0.12 -7.41 5.60
CA SER A 54 1.26 -8.06 6.27
C SER A 54 1.39 -7.77 7.78
N THR A 55 0.92 -6.62 8.28
CA THR A 55 1.14 -6.24 9.69
C THR A 55 0.07 -5.33 10.26
N ASN A 56 -0.06 -5.36 11.59
CA ASN A 56 -0.89 -4.45 12.38
C ASN A 56 -0.04 -3.49 13.23
N SER A 57 1.27 -3.41 12.96
CA SER A 57 2.19 -2.60 13.75
C SER A 57 1.86 -1.11 13.64
N GLU A 58 1.86 -0.44 14.78
CA GLU A 58 1.76 1.03 14.86
C GLU A 58 3.10 1.72 14.57
N ASN A 59 4.19 0.96 14.46
CA ASN A 59 5.54 1.47 14.25
C ASN A 59 5.95 1.52 12.77
N ILE A 60 5.08 1.08 11.86
CA ILE A 60 5.31 1.14 10.42
C ILE A 60 4.39 2.18 9.79
N PHE A 61 5.00 3.07 9.02
CA PHE A 61 4.34 4.19 8.36
C PHE A 61 4.60 4.13 6.86
N PHE A 62 3.61 4.55 6.08
CA PHE A 62 3.75 4.74 4.64
C PHE A 62 3.76 6.23 4.31
N LEU A 63 4.73 6.67 3.52
CA LEU A 63 4.87 8.04 3.04
C LEU A 63 4.80 8.01 1.51
N GLU A 64 3.81 8.71 0.96
CA GLU A 64 3.70 8.88 -0.49
C GLU A 64 4.77 9.87 -0.97
N ALA A 65 5.58 9.45 -1.96
CA ALA A 65 6.67 10.30 -2.43
C ALA A 65 6.13 11.56 -3.12
N GLY A 66 6.47 12.74 -2.57
CA GLY A 66 6.00 14.02 -3.10
C GLY A 66 4.76 14.61 -2.40
N GLU A 67 4.18 13.89 -1.44
CA GLU A 67 3.23 14.44 -0.47
C GLU A 67 3.87 14.59 0.92
N ASP A 68 3.30 15.48 1.74
CA ASP A 68 3.66 15.63 3.16
C ASP A 68 2.75 14.76 4.07
N GLU A 69 1.94 13.87 3.51
CA GLU A 69 1.00 13.02 4.25
C GLU A 69 1.59 11.63 4.58
N ILE A 70 1.44 11.22 5.85
CA ILE A 70 1.91 9.93 6.37
C ILE A 70 0.69 9.10 6.77
N TYR A 71 0.62 7.86 6.28
CA TYR A 71 -0.42 6.90 6.62
C TYR A 71 0.06 5.93 7.71
N GLN A 72 -0.73 5.79 8.79
CA GLN A 72 -0.46 4.82 9.84
C GLN A 72 -1.17 3.49 9.52
N CYS A 73 -0.43 2.39 9.56
CA CYS A 73 -0.93 1.09 9.10
C CYS A 73 -2.05 0.51 9.97
N SER A 74 -2.14 0.91 11.25
CA SER A 74 -3.18 0.45 12.18
C SER A 74 -4.59 0.89 11.77
N GLU A 75 -4.76 1.94 10.97
CA GLU A 75 -6.08 2.40 10.51
C GLU A 75 -6.70 1.48 9.45
N LEU A 76 -5.91 0.57 8.87
CA LEU A 76 -6.34 -0.35 7.81
C LEU A 76 -6.88 -1.70 8.36
N GLN A 77 -6.86 -1.88 9.68
CA GLN A 77 -7.12 -3.14 10.40
C GLN A 77 -8.44 -3.86 10.07
N GLN A 78 -9.56 -3.15 9.83
CA GLN A 78 -10.88 -3.79 9.67
C GLN A 78 -11.02 -4.56 8.35
N VAL A 79 -10.13 -4.31 7.41
CA VAL A 79 -10.24 -4.75 6.02
C VAL A 79 -9.27 -5.89 5.70
N VAL A 80 -8.24 -6.03 6.54
CA VAL A 80 -7.07 -6.88 6.35
C VAL A 80 -7.34 -8.37 6.57
N ASN A 81 -8.35 -8.73 7.38
CA ASN A 81 -8.63 -10.13 7.69
C ASN A 81 -8.98 -10.96 6.45
N ILE A 82 -9.59 -10.35 5.42
CA ILE A 82 -9.96 -11.02 4.17
C ILE A 82 -8.75 -11.17 3.25
N LEU A 83 -7.83 -10.20 3.23
CA LEU A 83 -6.62 -10.27 2.40
C LEU A 83 -5.61 -11.33 2.90
N ARG A 84 -5.74 -11.76 4.15
CA ARG A 84 -4.93 -12.82 4.77
C ARG A 84 -5.50 -14.22 4.58
N ASP A 85 -6.71 -14.36 4.04
CA ASP A 85 -7.33 -15.66 3.81
C ASP A 85 -6.85 -16.24 2.48
N GLU A 86 -6.07 -17.33 2.55
CA GLU A 86 -5.56 -18.10 1.40
C GLU A 86 -6.70 -18.70 0.54
N ASN A 87 -7.91 -18.78 1.10
CA ASN A 87 -9.11 -19.26 0.39
C ASN A 87 -10.08 -18.14 0.03
N ALA A 88 -9.70 -16.86 0.23
CA ALA A 88 -10.54 -15.73 -0.11
C ALA A 88 -10.89 -15.77 -1.61
N CYS A 89 -12.17 -15.64 -1.93
CA CYS A 89 -12.55 -15.56 -3.33
C CYS A 89 -12.17 -14.18 -3.90
N PRO A 90 -11.95 -14.06 -5.22
CA PRO A 90 -11.59 -12.79 -5.85
C PRO A 90 -12.56 -11.64 -5.56
N TYR A 91 -13.83 -11.93 -5.30
CA TYR A 91 -14.81 -10.91 -4.93
C TYR A 91 -14.51 -10.30 -3.55
N ASP A 92 -14.25 -11.14 -2.55
CA ASP A 92 -13.95 -10.69 -1.18
C ASP A 92 -12.65 -9.89 -1.14
N ILE A 93 -11.63 -10.31 -1.91
CA ILE A 93 -10.35 -9.59 -2.05
C ILE A 93 -10.57 -8.19 -2.63
N VAL A 94 -11.41 -8.07 -3.65
CA VAL A 94 -11.72 -6.78 -4.29
C VAL A 94 -12.55 -5.90 -3.37
N GLU A 95 -13.52 -6.45 -2.65
CA GLU A 95 -14.30 -5.71 -1.67
C GLU A 95 -13.42 -5.21 -0.52
N ALA A 96 -12.51 -6.05 -0.04
CA ALA A 96 -11.51 -5.67 0.95
C ALA A 96 -10.61 -4.56 0.41
N GLY A 97 -9.94 -4.75 -0.72
CA GLY A 97 -9.08 -3.70 -1.27
C GLY A 97 -9.80 -2.37 -1.51
N GLN A 98 -11.07 -2.38 -1.92
CA GLN A 98 -11.88 -1.16 -2.00
C GLN A 98 -12.11 -0.50 -0.64
N LYS A 99 -12.37 -1.26 0.43
CA LYS A 99 -12.49 -0.71 1.79
C LYS A 99 -11.17 -0.13 2.29
N VAL A 100 -10.02 -0.72 1.94
CA VAL A 100 -8.68 -0.15 2.24
C VAL A 100 -8.57 1.22 1.60
N LEU A 101 -8.88 1.31 0.31
CA LEU A 101 -8.83 2.58 -0.44
C LEU A 101 -9.78 3.63 0.12
N ILE A 102 -11.02 3.25 0.47
CA ILE A 102 -11.97 4.18 1.09
C ILE A 102 -11.44 4.66 2.45
N ALA A 103 -10.82 3.79 3.26
CA ALA A 103 -10.23 4.19 4.53
C ALA A 103 -9.09 5.22 4.33
N LEU A 104 -8.23 4.98 3.35
CA LEU A 104 -7.09 5.84 3.01
C LEU A 104 -7.51 7.23 2.53
N TYR A 105 -8.42 7.28 1.56
CA TYR A 105 -8.85 8.53 0.94
C TYR A 105 -10.00 9.21 1.69
N GLY A 106 -10.78 8.47 2.47
CA GLY A 106 -11.96 8.92 3.18
C GLY A 106 -11.66 9.74 4.43
N ARG A 107 -10.48 9.55 5.04
CA ARG A 107 -9.96 10.26 6.22
C ARG A 107 -10.86 10.27 7.48
N LYS A 108 -12.10 9.73 7.41
CA LYS A 108 -13.08 9.60 8.51
C LYS A 108 -13.94 8.36 8.34
N LYS A 109 -14.45 7.82 9.46
CA LYS A 109 -15.50 6.79 9.54
C LYS A 109 -16.85 7.31 9.02
N SER A 110 -16.92 7.74 7.77
CA SER A 110 -18.19 8.00 7.11
C SER A 110 -18.56 6.81 6.26
N GLU A 111 -19.80 6.35 6.34
CA GLU A 111 -20.45 5.41 5.42
C GLU A 111 -20.63 6.02 4.01
N GLU A 112 -19.69 6.86 3.55
CA GLU A 112 -19.72 7.45 2.21
C GLU A 112 -19.42 6.35 1.19
N ILE A 113 -20.37 6.14 0.27
CA ILE A 113 -20.18 5.25 -0.88
C ILE A 113 -19.00 5.76 -1.71
N ARG A 114 -18.08 4.88 -2.11
CA ARG A 114 -16.82 5.19 -2.81
C ARG A 114 -16.95 6.26 -3.90
N ASP A 115 -17.97 6.14 -4.74
CA ASP A 115 -18.13 7.05 -5.89
C ASP A 115 -18.44 8.49 -5.44
N SER A 116 -19.13 8.65 -4.31
CA SER A 116 -19.34 9.96 -3.67
C SER A 116 -18.03 10.53 -3.12
N LEU A 117 -17.17 9.68 -2.54
CA LEU A 117 -15.85 10.08 -2.06
C LEU A 117 -14.94 10.51 -3.22
N ILE A 118 -14.87 9.72 -4.30
CA ILE A 118 -14.11 10.04 -5.52
C ILE A 118 -14.60 11.37 -6.09
N PHE A 119 -15.92 11.55 -6.23
CA PHE A 119 -16.49 12.78 -6.78
C PHE A 119 -16.16 14.01 -5.90
N LYS A 120 -16.23 13.87 -4.59
CA LYS A 120 -15.88 14.94 -3.63
C LYS A 120 -14.39 15.29 -3.67
N LEU A 121 -13.51 14.30 -3.79
CA LEU A 121 -12.07 14.51 -3.95
C LEU A 121 -11.76 15.16 -5.30
N PHE A 122 -12.45 14.74 -6.36
CA PHE A 122 -12.39 15.38 -7.66
C PHE A 122 -12.80 16.86 -7.59
N GLN A 123 -13.95 17.17 -6.99
CA GLN A 123 -14.37 18.55 -6.77
C GLN A 123 -13.36 19.38 -5.97
N LYS A 124 -12.77 18.79 -4.92
CA LYS A 124 -11.71 19.44 -4.13
C LYS A 124 -10.42 19.65 -4.92
N SER A 125 -10.08 18.74 -5.82
CA SER A 125 -8.90 18.90 -6.66
C SER A 125 -9.09 20.03 -7.68
N LEU A 126 -10.32 20.24 -8.19
CA LEU A 126 -10.63 21.33 -9.13
C LEU A 126 -10.47 22.74 -8.54
N VAL A 127 -10.52 22.90 -7.21
CA VAL A 127 -10.33 24.19 -6.55
C VAL A 127 -8.86 24.51 -6.25
N LYS A 128 -7.94 23.57 -6.48
CA LYS A 128 -6.49 23.79 -6.31
C LYS A 128 -5.90 24.36 -7.61
N ASN A 129 -5.01 25.34 -7.50
CA ASN A 129 -4.36 26.00 -8.65
C ASN A 129 -3.52 25.04 -9.52
N ASN A 130 -3.06 23.92 -8.94
CA ASN A 130 -2.40 22.83 -9.65
C ASN A 130 -3.23 21.56 -9.47
N PHE A 131 -4.14 21.31 -10.41
CA PHE A 131 -4.91 20.08 -10.45
C PHE A 131 -3.97 18.90 -10.78
N ILE A 132 -3.69 18.07 -9.80
CA ILE A 132 -2.87 16.87 -9.96
C ILE A 132 -3.79 15.66 -9.88
N LEU A 133 -3.97 14.99 -11.03
CA LEU A 133 -4.87 13.85 -11.20
C LEU A 133 -4.47 12.65 -10.32
N VAL A 134 -3.20 12.57 -9.93
CA VAL A 134 -2.61 11.48 -9.12
C VAL A 134 -3.26 11.39 -7.73
N PHE A 135 -3.80 12.50 -7.20
CA PHE A 135 -4.42 12.53 -5.88
C PHE A 135 -5.88 12.06 -5.86
N LEU A 136 -6.40 11.63 -7.00
CA LEU A 136 -7.71 11.00 -7.06
C LEU A 136 -7.58 9.52 -6.65
N PRO A 137 -8.54 8.99 -5.89
CA PRO A 137 -8.56 7.56 -5.63
C PRO A 137 -8.62 6.81 -6.97
N PRO A 138 -7.97 5.64 -7.06
CA PRO A 138 -8.05 4.82 -8.25
C PRO A 138 -9.51 4.48 -8.60
N THR A 139 -9.79 4.38 -9.90
CA THR A 139 -11.09 3.91 -10.37
C THR A 139 -11.35 2.49 -9.90
N THR A 140 -12.62 2.06 -9.88
CA THR A 140 -13.03 0.71 -9.47
C THR A 140 -12.27 -0.40 -10.16
N ALA A 141 -12.01 -0.24 -11.47
CA ALA A 141 -11.28 -1.23 -12.25
C ALA A 141 -9.81 -1.31 -11.80
N VAL A 142 -9.18 -0.15 -11.62
CA VAL A 142 -7.78 -0.02 -11.19
C VAL A 142 -7.60 -0.55 -9.76
N ALA A 143 -8.50 -0.16 -8.84
CA ALA A 143 -8.56 -0.68 -7.48
C ALA A 143 -8.68 -2.21 -7.45
N ARG A 144 -9.55 -2.78 -8.28
CA ARG A 144 -9.73 -4.23 -8.41
C ARG A 144 -8.45 -4.92 -8.87
N GLU A 145 -7.80 -4.40 -9.90
CA GLU A 145 -6.56 -4.99 -10.42
C GLU A 145 -5.43 -4.94 -9.40
N HIS A 146 -5.22 -3.78 -8.75
CA HIS A 146 -4.21 -3.63 -7.71
C HIS A 146 -4.47 -4.56 -6.51
N SER A 147 -5.72 -4.66 -6.05
CA SER A 147 -6.07 -5.55 -4.94
C SER A 147 -5.75 -7.02 -5.25
N LEU A 148 -6.05 -7.47 -6.47
CA LEU A 148 -5.75 -8.83 -6.92
C LEU A 148 -4.24 -9.04 -7.11
N ARG A 149 -3.53 -8.04 -7.64
CA ARG A 149 -2.08 -8.10 -7.85
C ARG A 149 -1.33 -8.18 -6.53
N ALA A 150 -1.65 -7.29 -5.59
CA ALA A 150 -1.10 -7.28 -4.24
C ALA A 150 -1.37 -8.61 -3.50
N TYR A 151 -2.58 -9.15 -3.62
CA TYR A 151 -2.92 -10.46 -3.04
C TYR A 151 -2.06 -11.59 -3.63
N LEU A 152 -1.87 -11.63 -4.96
CA LEU A 152 -1.02 -12.62 -5.60
C LEU A 152 0.44 -12.46 -5.21
N GLN A 153 0.97 -11.24 -5.19
CA GLN A 153 2.34 -10.95 -4.77
C GLN A 153 2.59 -11.34 -3.30
N PHE A 154 1.60 -11.13 -2.43
CA PHE A 154 1.66 -11.55 -1.04
C PHE A 154 1.68 -13.08 -0.91
N ASN A 155 0.71 -13.78 -1.50
CA ASN A 155 0.62 -15.25 -1.37
C ASN A 155 1.79 -15.98 -2.05
N ILE A 156 2.15 -15.59 -3.28
CA ILE A 156 3.29 -16.19 -3.99
C ILE A 156 4.61 -15.81 -3.29
N GLY A 157 4.71 -14.58 -2.78
CA GLY A 157 5.89 -14.11 -2.04
C GLY A 157 6.11 -14.84 -0.70
N VAL A 158 5.04 -15.30 -0.05
CA VAL A 158 5.08 -16.14 1.16
C VAL A 158 5.56 -17.57 0.85
N ASP A 159 5.19 -18.12 -0.31
CA ASP A 159 5.55 -19.48 -0.75
C ASP A 159 6.95 -19.62 -1.36
N LEU A 160 7.68 -18.52 -1.60
CA LEU A 160 9.06 -18.61 -2.08
C LEU A 160 9.94 -19.29 -1.02
N PRO A 161 10.77 -20.29 -1.41
CA PRO A 161 11.70 -20.91 -0.48
C PRO A 161 12.56 -19.82 0.14
N LYS A 162 12.63 -19.80 1.47
CA LYS A 162 13.63 -19.02 2.18
C LYS A 162 14.98 -19.46 1.61
N GLY A 163 15.59 -18.57 0.81
CA GLY A 163 16.90 -18.82 0.25
C GLY A 163 17.92 -19.17 1.34
N PRO A 164 19.02 -19.84 0.97
CA PRO A 164 19.98 -20.45 1.90
C PRO A 164 20.55 -19.47 2.94
#